data_AF-A0A959SHP9-F1
#
_entry.id   AF-A0A959SHP9-F1
#
_cell.length_a   1.000
_cell.length_b   1.000
_cell.length_c   1.000
_cell.angle_alpha   90.00
_cell.angle_beta   90.00
_cell.angle_gamma   90.00
#
_symmetry.space_group_name_H-M   'P 1'
#
loop_
_entity.id
_entity.type
_entity.pdbx_description
1 polymer ?
#
loop_
_entity_poly.entity_id
_entity_poly.type
_entity_poly.pdbx_seq_one_letter_code
_entity_poly.pdbx_strand_id
1 'polypeptide(L)' 'MNIKHPKHALAATLLLTGTFVAQAQERYFTRTGYIAFFSETPMENIEAHNYKVTSVWDAST' A
#
# COMPACT_ATOMS: atom_id res chain seq x y z
N MET A 1 43.47 -12.95 -3.82
CA MET A 1 42.99 -11.56 -3.59
C MET A 1 42.49 -11.48 -2.16
N ASN A 2 43.27 -10.89 -1.24
CA ASN A 2 43.06 -11.00 0.20
C ASN A 2 42.19 -9.82 0.68
N ILE A 3 40.94 -10.09 1.05
CA ILE A 3 39.94 -9.06 1.41
C ILE A 3 40.31 -8.50 2.79
N LYS A 4 40.98 -7.35 2.85
CA LYS A 4 41.50 -6.75 4.09
C LYS A 4 40.43 -6.24 5.07
N HIS A 5 39.16 -6.10 4.67
CA HIS A 5 38.10 -5.53 5.52
C HIS A 5 36.72 -6.22 5.34
N PRO A 6 36.50 -7.39 5.97
CA PRO A 6 35.26 -8.17 5.80
C PRO A 6 34.01 -7.44 6.32
N LYS A 7 34.19 -6.51 7.27
CA LYS A 7 33.11 -5.76 7.93
C LYS A 7 32.41 -4.78 6.97
N HIS A 8 33.19 -4.11 6.11
CA HIS A 8 32.64 -3.21 5.09
C HIS A 8 31.97 -3.98 3.95
N ALA A 9 32.52 -5.13 3.58
CA ALA A 9 31.88 -6.03 2.63
C ALA A 9 30.52 -6.54 3.15
N LEU A 10 30.44 -6.94 4.42
CA LEU A 10 29.18 -7.33 5.07
C LEU A 10 28.17 -6.17 5.10
N ALA A 11 28.61 -4.97 5.49
CA ALA A 11 27.75 -3.78 5.51
C ALA A 11 27.24 -3.41 4.12
N ALA A 12 28.08 -3.51 3.08
CA ALA A 12 27.70 -3.26 1.70
C ALA A 12 26.67 -4.29 1.21
N THR A 13 26.86 -5.57 1.52
CA THR A 13 25.89 -6.62 1.18
C THR A 13 24.55 -6.40 1.89
N LEU A 14 24.56 -5.99 3.16
CA LEU A 14 23.34 -5.69 3.93
C LEU A 14 22.60 -4.46 3.38
N LEU A 15 23.33 -3.43 2.95
CA LEU A 15 22.72 -2.27 2.29
C LEU A 15 22.09 -2.66 0.95
N LEU A 16 22.77 -3.49 0.15
CA LEU A 16 22.26 -3.91 -1.15
C LEU A 16 20.96 -4.72 -1.02
N THR A 17 20.93 -5.69 -0.10
CA THR A 17 19.73 -6.53 0.09
C THR A 17 18.55 -5.78 0.69
N GLY A 18 18.79 -4.76 1.52
CA GLY A 18 17.73 -3.93 2.10
C GLY A 18 16.90 -3.17 1.07
N THR A 19 17.50 -2.77 -0.06
CA THR A 19 16.79 -2.02 -1.13
C THR A 19 15.76 -2.86 -1.88
N PHE A 20 15.99 -4.16 -2.05
CA PHE A 20 15.06 -5.07 -2.72
C PHE A 20 13.80 -5.34 -1.89
N VAL A 21 13.92 -5.34 -0.55
CA VAL A 21 12.77 -5.57 0.35
C VAL A 21 11.84 -4.35 0.39
N ALA A 22 12.39 -3.13 0.22
CA ALA A 22 11.61 -1.91 0.22
C ALA A 22 10.66 -1.79 -0.99
N GLN A 23 10.93 -2.52 -2.07
CA GLN A 23 10.11 -2.52 -3.30
C GLN A 23 9.02 -3.61 -3.30
N ALA A 24 8.92 -4.45 -2.26
CA ALA A 24 7.97 -5.56 -2.22
C ALA A 24 6.53 -5.15 -1.83
N GLN A 25 6.34 -3.93 -1.32
CA GLN A 25 5.01 -3.45 -0.92
C GLN A 25 4.31 -2.75 -2.10
N GLU A 26 3.57 -3.53 -2.88
CA GLU A 26 2.81 -3.05 -4.04
C GLU A 26 1.39 -2.59 -3.67
N ARG A 27 0.85 -3.10 -2.57
CA ARG A 27 -0.54 -2.84 -2.15
C ARG A 27 -0.61 -2.17 -0.80
N TYR A 28 -1.46 -1.14 -0.73
CA TYR A 28 -1.81 -0.43 0.49
C TYR A 28 -3.29 -0.63 0.76
N PHE A 29 -3.71 -0.71 2.02
CA PHE A 29 -5.13 -0.83 2.34
C PHE A 29 -5.49 -0.03 3.59
N THR A 30 -6.75 0.38 3.66
CA THR A 30 -7.34 0.98 4.85
C THR A 30 -8.74 0.43 5.09
N ARG A 31 -9.13 0.32 6.36
CA ARG A 31 -10.47 -0.06 6.81
C ARG A 31 -11.35 1.15 7.16
N THR A 32 -10.80 2.36 7.06
CA THR A 32 -11.46 3.63 7.38
C THR A 32 -11.88 4.34 6.10
N GLY A 33 -12.73 3.70 5.30
CA GLY A 33 -13.27 4.32 4.09
C GLY A 33 -14.73 4.75 4.25
N TYR A 34 -15.19 5.57 3.32
CA TYR A 34 -16.56 6.04 3.21
C TYR A 34 -17.00 6.00 1.75
N ILE A 35 -18.17 5.41 1.48
CA ILE A 35 -18.83 5.46 0.17
C ILE A 35 -20.28 5.92 0.33
N ALA A 36 -20.76 6.64 -0.68
CA ALA A 36 -22.12 7.13 -0.75
C ALA A 36 -22.76 6.76 -2.09
N PHE A 37 -24.04 6.41 -2.06
CA PHE A 37 -24.87 6.18 -3.24
C PHE A 37 -26.04 7.15 -3.20
N PHE A 38 -26.40 7.67 -4.37
CA PHE A 38 -27.54 8.57 -4.56
C PHE A 38 -28.37 8.09 -5.76
N SER A 39 -29.69 8.12 -5.61
CA SER A 39 -30.64 7.90 -6.69
C SER A 39 -31.81 8.87 -6.56
N GLU A 40 -32.12 9.57 -7.64
CA GLU A 40 -33.31 10.41 -7.73
C GLU A 40 -34.48 9.57 -8.27
N THR A 41 -35.64 9.69 -7.62
CA THR A 41 -36.90 9.12 -8.13
C THR A 41 -38.00 10.17 -8.03
N PRO A 42 -39.09 10.08 -8.81
CA PRO A 42 -40.14 11.10 -8.80
C PRO A 42 -40.81 11.32 -7.44
N MET A 43 -40.78 10.33 -6.56
CA MET A 43 -41.40 10.38 -5.24
C MET A 43 -40.44 10.81 -4.13
N GLU A 44 -39.17 10.42 -4.24
CA GLU A 44 -38.16 10.73 -3.23
C GLU A 44 -36.73 10.54 -3.75
N ASN A 45 -35.78 11.07 -2.97
CA ASN A 45 -34.37 10.77 -3.14
C ASN A 45 -33.97 9.61 -2.22
N ILE A 46 -33.15 8.72 -2.75
CA ILE A 46 -32.60 7.58 -2.02
C ILE A 46 -31.11 7.83 -1.82
N GLU A 47 -30.68 7.88 -0.56
CA GLU A 47 -29.29 8.06 -0.15
C GLU A 47 -28.83 6.87 0.70
N ALA A 48 -27.63 6.36 0.44
CA ALA A 48 -27.02 5.30 1.23
C ALA A 48 -25.57 5.63 1.56
N HIS A 49 -25.24 5.59 2.86
CA HIS A 49 -23.91 5.89 3.38
C HIS A 49 -23.29 4.65 4.04
N ASN A 50 -22.07 4.28 3.65
CA ASN A 50 -21.35 3.16 4.25
C ASN A 50 -19.95 3.59 4.74
N TYR A 51 -19.73 3.46 6.05
CA TYR A 51 -18.49 3.79 6.75
C TYR A 51 -17.64 2.57 7.13
N LYS A 52 -18.05 1.37 6.71
CA LYS A 52 -17.38 0.09 6.99
C LYS A 52 -16.89 -0.54 5.69
N VAL A 53 -16.05 0.19 4.98
CA VAL A 53 -15.48 -0.26 3.70
C VAL A 53 -13.97 -0.35 3.77
N THR A 54 -13.42 -1.34 3.07
CA THR A 54 -11.98 -1.48 2.89
C THR A 54 -11.61 -0.89 1.54
N SER A 55 -10.69 0.08 1.53
CA SER A 55 -10.07 0.57 0.32
C SER A 55 -8.73 -0.15 0.15
N VAL A 56 -8.48 -0.66 -1.05
CA VAL A 56 -7.21 -1.27 -1.43
C VAL A 56 -6.68 -0.47 -2.60
N TRP A 57 -5.47 0.05 -2.46
CA TRP A 57 -4.73 0.73 -3.50
C TRP A 57 -3.60 -0.18 -3.97
N ASP A 58 -3.60 -0.49 -5.26
CA ASP A 58 -2.53 -1.20 -5.92
C ASP A 58 -1.65 -0.16 -6.63
N ALA A 59 -0.42 0.03 -6.16
CA ALA A 59 0.50 1.03 -6.71
C ALA A 59 1.14 0.59 -8.04
N SER A 60 0.84 -0.63 -8.51
CA SER A 60 1.30 -1.15 -9.80
C SER A 60 0.37 -0.80 -10.98
N THR A 61 -0.82 -0.22 -10.71
CA THR A 61 -1.83 0.14 -11.71
C THR A 61 -2.27 1.59 -11.53
#